data_AF-A0A1U9ZYB5-F1
#
_entry.id   AF-A0A1U9ZYB5-F1
#
_cell.length_a   1.000
_cell.length_b   1.000
_cell.length_c   1.000
_cell.angle_alpha   90.00
_cell.angle_beta   90.00
_cell.angle_gamma   90.00
#
_symmetry.space_group_name_H-M   'P 1'
#
loop_
_entity.id
_entity.type
_entity.pdbx_description
1 polymer ?
#
loop_
_entity_poly.entity_id
_entity_poly.type
_entity_poly.pdbx_seq_one_letter_code
_entity_poly.pdbx_strand_id
1 'polypeptide(L)'
;MPIAQKRIADLASFREVTAAPHDAAALYFYKQVDSYVELAYWVSDDLFRRPHLYTRFTEAQRPGEDPKPAVKAAKDKADTDYWQARESDIVALLAALRSRTGSDEFALSHEQRLQVLSPIFGEPGETNDFDRLRDDLIAASTAYAERVFDTGVEMLRERVRTAHRPLQNYLTGLTGASSAWSAHRAFPRLTENITFRILRHASIASVFGVLSAPSQDWPYAADANGDKLIEQISLHRDKETGALGRQAASNLQRLAARGAEALAAVIDYTENSEDPADDVASLDVLITSCYTWGAARNALSG
;
A
#
# COMPACT_ATOMS: atom_id res chain seq x y z
N MET A 1 20.03 -0.79 21.92
CA MET A 1 18.61 -0.43 22.06
C MET A 1 17.81 -1.37 21.19
N PRO A 2 16.71 -1.97 21.68
CA PRO A 2 15.94 -2.91 20.89
C PRO A 2 15.22 -2.19 19.74
N ILE A 3 15.01 -2.86 18.61
CA ILE A 3 14.22 -2.30 17.52
C ILE A 3 12.77 -2.12 17.97
N ALA A 4 12.16 -0.99 17.60
CA ALA A 4 10.78 -0.70 17.96
C ALA A 4 9.80 -1.55 17.14
N GLN A 5 8.72 -2.03 17.78
CA GLN A 5 7.64 -2.67 17.04
C GLN A 5 6.86 -1.62 16.24
N LYS A 6 7.12 -1.61 14.92
CA LYS A 6 6.46 -0.74 13.95
C LYS A 6 5.06 -1.25 13.60
N ARG A 7 4.09 -0.34 13.52
CA ARG A 7 2.70 -0.64 13.12
C ARG A 7 2.15 0.43 12.19
N ILE A 8 1.64 0.01 11.05
CA ILE A 8 0.93 0.83 10.08
C ILE A 8 -0.55 0.81 10.47
N ALA A 9 -1.08 1.97 10.81
CA ALA A 9 -2.49 2.19 11.13
C ALA A 9 -3.11 3.36 10.34
N ASP A 10 -2.28 4.20 9.74
CA ASP A 10 -2.66 5.40 9.00
C ASP A 10 -1.53 5.79 8.04
N LEU A 11 -1.71 6.89 7.30
CA LEU A 11 -0.69 7.39 6.38
C LEU A 11 0.58 7.87 7.09
N ALA A 12 0.48 8.40 8.31
CA ALA A 12 1.62 8.95 9.04
C ALA A 12 2.55 7.82 9.50
N SER A 13 1.99 6.81 10.15
CA SER A 13 2.68 5.58 10.53
C SER A 13 3.20 4.81 9.31
N PHE A 14 2.47 4.76 8.19
CA PHE A 14 3.00 4.21 6.94
C PHE A 14 4.30 4.92 6.53
N ARG A 15 4.30 6.25 6.46
CA ARG A 15 5.48 7.04 6.08
C ARG A 15 6.64 6.86 7.05
N GLU A 16 6.37 6.71 8.34
CA GLU A 16 7.40 6.44 9.35
C GLU A 16 8.02 5.05 9.15
N VAL A 17 7.18 4.02 8.99
CA VAL A 17 7.63 2.63 8.82
C VAL A 17 8.42 2.43 7.53
N THR A 18 8.05 3.15 6.47
CA THR A 18 8.68 3.02 5.15
C THR A 18 9.64 4.17 4.81
N ALA A 19 10.02 5.00 5.78
CA ALA A 19 11.03 6.03 5.58
C ALA A 19 12.39 5.40 5.21
N ALA A 20 13.32 6.18 4.65
CA ALA A 20 14.67 5.66 4.39
C ALA A 20 15.28 5.10 5.71
N PRO A 21 15.92 3.92 5.68
CA PRO A 21 16.32 3.12 4.51
C PRO A 21 15.30 2.06 4.02
N HIS A 22 14.04 2.10 4.46
CA HIS A 22 13.01 1.08 4.23
C HIS A 22 12.29 1.18 2.88
N ASP A 23 12.99 1.56 1.80
CA ASP A 23 12.40 1.73 0.46
C ASP A 23 11.68 0.46 -0.03
N ALA A 24 12.28 -0.71 0.21
CA ALA A 24 11.71 -1.99 -0.17
C ALA A 24 10.39 -2.30 0.56
N ALA A 25 10.24 -1.84 1.81
CA ALA A 25 8.99 -1.97 2.55
C ALA A 25 7.86 -1.14 1.91
N ALA A 26 8.16 0.10 1.48
CA ALA A 26 7.23 0.95 0.75
C ALA A 26 6.81 0.30 -0.58
N LEU A 27 7.80 -0.12 -1.39
CA LEU A 27 7.54 -0.74 -2.70
C LEU A 27 6.78 -2.05 -2.56
N TYR A 28 7.02 -2.83 -1.51
CA TYR A 28 6.24 -4.03 -1.23
C TYR A 28 4.77 -3.70 -0.97
N PHE A 29 4.48 -2.68 -0.14
CA PHE A 29 3.12 -2.24 0.11
C PHE A 29 2.42 -1.89 -1.20
N TYR A 30 3.04 -1.06 -2.03
CA TYR A 30 2.49 -0.63 -3.32
C TYR A 30 2.27 -1.81 -4.28
N LYS A 31 3.19 -2.78 -4.31
CA LYS A 31 3.02 -4.02 -5.10
C LYS A 31 1.77 -4.78 -4.68
N GLN A 32 1.49 -4.91 -3.38
CA GLN A 32 0.32 -5.65 -2.92
C GLN A 32 -0.98 -4.92 -3.28
N VAL A 33 -1.01 -3.59 -3.20
CA VAL A 33 -2.21 -2.80 -3.52
C VAL A 33 -2.27 -2.34 -5.00
N ASP A 34 -1.44 -2.91 -5.88
CA ASP A 34 -1.38 -2.51 -7.30
C ASP A 34 -2.72 -2.69 -8.02
N SER A 35 -3.49 -3.72 -7.62
CA SER A 35 -4.84 -3.93 -8.13
C SER A 35 -5.78 -2.74 -7.90
N TYR A 36 -5.52 -1.90 -6.89
CA TYR A 36 -6.33 -0.69 -6.63
C TYR A 36 -6.01 0.40 -7.64
N VAL A 37 -4.76 0.49 -8.09
CA VAL A 37 -4.35 1.40 -9.18
C VAL A 37 -5.07 1.00 -10.47
N GLU A 38 -5.09 -0.31 -10.77
CA GLU A 38 -5.82 -0.82 -11.94
C GLU A 38 -7.33 -0.56 -11.87
N LEU A 39 -7.93 -0.63 -10.67
CA LEU A 39 -9.33 -0.25 -10.49
C LEU A 39 -9.55 1.25 -10.68
N ALA A 40 -8.65 2.11 -10.22
CA ALA A 40 -8.74 3.55 -10.48
C ALA A 40 -8.58 3.89 -11.97
N TYR A 41 -7.68 3.20 -12.69
CA TYR A 41 -7.57 3.32 -14.16
C TYR A 41 -8.84 2.90 -14.86
N TRP A 42 -9.47 1.83 -14.38
CA TRP A 42 -10.76 1.40 -14.90
C TRP A 42 -11.88 2.41 -14.59
N VAL A 43 -11.96 2.98 -13.39
CA VAL A 43 -12.94 4.04 -13.06
C VAL A 43 -12.73 5.27 -13.96
N SER A 44 -11.48 5.60 -14.25
CA SER A 44 -11.13 6.66 -15.19
C SER A 44 -11.61 6.36 -16.61
N ASP A 45 -11.46 5.13 -17.10
CA ASP A 45 -12.02 4.69 -18.38
C ASP A 45 -13.55 4.68 -18.38
N ASP A 46 -14.16 4.28 -17.26
CA ASP A 46 -15.60 4.23 -17.07
C ASP A 46 -16.28 5.60 -17.17
N LEU A 47 -15.63 6.65 -16.69
CA LEU A 47 -16.06 8.04 -16.89
C LEU A 47 -16.30 8.35 -18.38
N PHE A 48 -15.41 7.92 -19.27
CA PHE A 48 -15.56 8.18 -20.70
C PHE A 48 -16.62 7.29 -21.35
N ARG A 49 -16.84 6.08 -20.83
CA ARG A 49 -17.89 5.17 -21.33
C ARG A 49 -19.28 5.57 -20.86
N ARG A 50 -19.42 6.03 -19.62
CA ARG A 50 -20.69 6.34 -18.96
C ARG A 50 -20.67 7.74 -18.31
N PRO A 51 -20.37 8.82 -19.06
CA PRO A 51 -20.16 10.15 -18.49
C PRO A 51 -21.38 10.69 -17.73
N HIS A 52 -22.60 10.28 -18.11
CA HIS A 52 -23.84 10.65 -17.45
C HIS A 52 -23.95 10.18 -15.98
N LEU A 53 -23.16 9.19 -15.56
CA LEU A 53 -23.07 8.77 -14.16
C LEU A 53 -22.22 9.74 -13.32
N TYR A 54 -21.39 10.55 -13.98
CA TYR A 54 -20.41 11.43 -13.34
C TYR A 54 -20.81 12.92 -13.38
N THR A 55 -21.98 13.26 -13.93
CA THR A 55 -22.46 14.64 -14.04
C THR A 55 -23.12 15.18 -12.78
N ARG A 56 -23.53 14.31 -11.84
CA ARG A 56 -24.29 14.70 -10.63
C ARG A 56 -23.45 15.30 -9.51
N PHE A 57 -22.13 15.43 -9.69
CA PHE A 57 -21.22 15.81 -8.61
C PHE A 57 -21.10 17.32 -8.41
N THR A 58 -21.57 18.13 -9.36
CA THR A 58 -21.42 19.58 -9.33
C THR A 58 -22.52 20.31 -8.54
N GLU A 59 -23.62 19.66 -8.17
CA GLU A 59 -24.81 20.39 -7.65
C GLU A 59 -25.26 20.08 -6.21
N ALA A 60 -24.92 18.93 -5.60
CA ALA A 60 -25.74 18.42 -4.48
C ALA A 60 -25.09 18.28 -3.08
N GLN A 61 -23.83 18.67 -2.84
CA GLN A 61 -23.17 18.38 -1.55
C GLN A 61 -22.34 19.53 -0.94
N ARG A 62 -22.92 20.73 -0.81
CA ARG A 62 -22.57 21.60 0.34
C ARG A 62 -23.76 21.66 1.29
N PRO A 63 -23.91 20.70 2.22
CA PRO A 63 -24.90 20.83 3.27
C PRO A 63 -24.44 21.93 4.24
N GLY A 64 -25.03 23.13 4.13
CA GLY A 64 -24.93 24.17 5.15
C GLY A 64 -24.03 25.37 4.86
N GLU A 65 -23.56 25.59 3.64
CA GLU A 65 -22.86 26.84 3.30
C GLU A 65 -23.83 27.86 2.70
N ASP A 66 -24.33 28.78 3.53
CA ASP A 66 -24.93 30.01 3.05
C ASP A 66 -23.93 30.73 2.12
N PRO A 67 -24.35 31.24 0.95
CA PRO A 67 -23.46 31.91 0.02
C PRO A 67 -22.91 33.19 0.67
N LYS A 68 -21.70 33.12 1.23
CA LYS A 68 -20.99 34.31 1.71
C LYS A 68 -20.67 35.22 0.53
N PRO A 69 -20.99 36.52 0.60
CA PRO A 69 -20.66 37.47 -0.45
C PRO A 69 -19.13 37.58 -0.61
N ALA A 70 -18.70 37.51 -1.87
CA ALA A 70 -17.30 37.50 -2.28
C ALA A 70 -16.53 38.71 -1.75
N VAL A 71 -15.58 38.47 -0.84
CA VAL A 71 -14.59 39.47 -0.41
C VAL A 71 -13.40 39.40 -1.35
N LYS A 72 -13.17 40.50 -2.08
CA LYS A 72 -11.96 40.78 -2.85
C LYS A 72 -10.75 40.86 -1.90
N ALA A 73 -9.84 39.88 -1.96
CA ALA A 73 -8.46 40.07 -1.53
C ALA A 73 -7.52 38.97 -2.07
N ALA A 74 -6.31 39.39 -2.45
CA ALA A 74 -5.10 38.62 -2.71
C ALA A 74 -4.98 37.91 -4.08
N LYS A 75 -4.34 38.63 -5.01
CA LYS A 75 -3.98 38.21 -6.37
C LYS A 75 -2.78 37.22 -6.44
N ASP A 76 -2.11 36.95 -5.31
CA ASP A 76 -0.91 36.10 -5.27
C ASP A 76 -1.13 34.74 -4.58
N LYS A 77 -2.33 34.50 -4.01
CA LYS A 77 -2.77 33.18 -3.49
C LYS A 77 -3.56 32.38 -4.53
N ALA A 78 -3.89 33.02 -5.65
CA ALA A 78 -4.83 32.52 -6.64
C ALA A 78 -4.30 31.32 -7.42
N ASP A 79 -2.99 31.19 -7.70
CA ASP A 79 -2.49 30.05 -8.48
C ASP A 79 -2.44 28.76 -7.67
N THR A 80 -2.09 28.81 -6.38
CA THR A 80 -2.08 27.62 -5.52
C THR A 80 -3.49 27.17 -5.15
N ASP A 81 -4.39 28.12 -4.84
CA ASP A 81 -5.79 27.82 -4.53
C ASP A 81 -6.59 27.39 -5.80
N TYR A 82 -6.21 27.86 -7.01
CA TYR A 82 -6.88 27.48 -8.26
C TYR A 82 -6.61 26.02 -8.66
N TRP A 83 -5.39 25.52 -8.48
CA TRP A 83 -5.11 24.09 -8.70
C TRP A 83 -5.74 23.22 -7.61
N GLN A 84 -5.73 23.64 -6.34
CA GLN A 84 -6.38 22.85 -5.28
C GLN A 84 -7.91 22.80 -5.42
N ALA A 85 -8.54 23.90 -5.87
CA ALA A 85 -9.97 23.95 -6.14
C ALA A 85 -10.36 23.18 -7.42
N ARG A 86 -9.53 23.20 -8.47
CA ARG A 86 -9.78 22.44 -9.71
C ARG A 86 -9.39 20.96 -9.58
N GLU A 87 -8.46 20.62 -8.70
CA GLU A 87 -8.16 19.24 -8.29
C GLU A 87 -9.24 18.67 -7.36
N SER A 88 -10.10 19.49 -6.75
CA SER A 88 -11.29 18.98 -6.05
C SER A 88 -12.34 18.41 -7.02
N ASP A 89 -12.19 18.69 -8.32
CA ASP A 89 -13.00 18.08 -9.35
C ASP A 89 -12.48 16.68 -9.68
N ILE A 90 -13.14 15.69 -9.09
CA ILE A 90 -12.88 14.27 -9.35
C ILE A 90 -12.97 13.92 -10.84
N VAL A 91 -13.80 14.61 -11.63
CA VAL A 91 -13.93 14.37 -13.07
C VAL A 91 -12.66 14.82 -13.79
N ALA A 92 -12.13 15.99 -13.45
CA ALA A 92 -10.85 16.47 -13.98
C ALA A 92 -9.68 15.55 -13.61
N LEU A 93 -9.66 15.03 -12.37
CA LEU A 93 -8.65 14.07 -11.92
C LEU A 93 -8.71 12.76 -12.71
N LEU A 94 -9.91 12.20 -12.90
CA LEU A 94 -10.11 11.00 -13.71
C LEU A 94 -9.72 11.21 -15.17
N ALA A 95 -10.09 12.34 -15.77
CA ALA A 95 -9.70 12.67 -17.15
C ALA A 95 -8.18 12.84 -17.30
N ALA A 96 -7.53 13.49 -16.33
CA ALA A 96 -6.08 13.65 -16.30
C ALA A 96 -5.36 12.32 -16.11
N LEU A 97 -5.90 11.41 -15.30
CA LEU A 97 -5.36 10.07 -15.12
C LEU A 97 -5.34 9.31 -16.45
N ARG A 98 -6.46 9.35 -17.19
CA ARG A 98 -6.56 8.68 -18.49
C ARG A 98 -5.55 9.21 -19.50
N SER A 99 -5.37 10.53 -19.57
CA SER A 99 -4.50 11.15 -20.57
C SER A 99 -3.01 11.02 -20.26
N ARG A 100 -2.64 10.88 -18.98
CA ARG A 100 -1.24 10.82 -18.54
C ARG A 100 -0.70 9.40 -18.37
N THR A 101 -1.56 8.41 -18.21
CA THR A 101 -1.14 7.02 -17.94
C THR A 101 -0.15 6.53 -19.02
N GLY A 102 1.02 6.06 -18.59
CA GLY A 102 2.08 5.56 -19.46
C GLY A 102 3.00 6.64 -20.05
N SER A 103 2.62 7.92 -19.98
CA SER A 103 3.37 9.04 -20.56
C SER A 103 3.95 10.01 -19.53
N ASP A 104 3.57 9.85 -18.26
CA ASP A 104 3.98 10.70 -17.14
C ASP A 104 4.67 9.87 -16.07
N GLU A 105 5.79 10.37 -15.53
CA GLU A 105 6.60 9.70 -14.53
C GLU A 105 5.85 9.42 -13.20
N PHE A 106 4.71 10.10 -12.97
CA PHE A 106 3.83 9.90 -11.82
C PHE A 106 2.51 9.19 -12.15
N ALA A 107 2.28 8.83 -13.42
CA ALA A 107 1.13 8.06 -13.88
C ALA A 107 1.58 6.80 -14.63
N LEU A 108 2.29 5.93 -13.92
CA LEU A 108 2.93 4.74 -14.51
C LEU A 108 1.90 3.70 -15.00
N SER A 109 2.03 3.27 -16.26
CA SER A 109 1.25 2.13 -16.78
C SER A 109 1.54 0.84 -16.00
N HIS A 110 0.67 -0.16 -16.13
CA HIS A 110 0.90 -1.47 -15.49
C HIS A 110 2.28 -2.04 -15.82
N GLU A 111 2.67 -2.02 -17.10
CA GLU A 111 3.98 -2.48 -17.55
C GLU A 111 5.14 -1.70 -16.91
N GLN A 112 5.04 -0.38 -16.83
CA GLN A 112 6.06 0.45 -16.17
C GLN A 112 6.16 0.15 -14.67
N ARG A 113 5.05 -0.10 -13.98
CA ARG A 113 5.07 -0.47 -12.56
C ARG A 113 5.71 -1.84 -12.35
N LEU A 114 5.44 -2.80 -13.24
CA LEU A 114 6.13 -4.10 -13.22
C LEU A 114 7.64 -3.93 -13.43
N GLN A 115 8.07 -3.13 -14.40
CA GLN A 115 9.50 -2.85 -14.64
C GLN A 115 10.22 -2.24 -13.42
N VAL A 116 9.51 -1.44 -12.62
CA VAL A 116 10.06 -0.88 -11.38
C VAL A 116 10.14 -1.91 -10.27
N LEU A 117 9.16 -2.82 -10.19
CA LEU A 117 9.02 -3.78 -9.09
C LEU A 117 9.76 -5.10 -9.31
N SER A 118 9.89 -5.57 -10.55
CA SER A 118 10.42 -6.89 -10.87
C SER A 118 11.90 -7.08 -10.52
N PRO A 119 12.78 -6.06 -10.55
CA PRO A 119 14.15 -6.22 -10.07
C PRO A 119 14.25 -6.57 -8.57
N ILE A 120 13.22 -6.24 -7.78
CA ILE A 120 13.20 -6.45 -6.32
C ILE A 120 12.35 -7.67 -5.94
N PHE A 121 11.25 -7.90 -6.65
CA PHE A 121 10.25 -8.91 -6.26
C PHE A 121 10.04 -10.02 -7.29
N GLY A 122 10.86 -10.03 -8.34
CA GLY A 122 10.71 -10.94 -9.48
C GLY A 122 9.54 -10.63 -10.39
N GLU A 123 9.50 -11.32 -11.53
CA GLU A 123 8.38 -11.26 -12.46
C GLU A 123 7.16 -12.05 -11.92
N PRO A 124 5.93 -11.62 -12.24
CA PRO A 124 4.73 -12.35 -11.84
C PRO A 124 4.73 -13.80 -12.36
N GLY A 125 4.53 -14.77 -11.45
CA GLY A 125 4.45 -16.19 -11.79
C GLY A 125 5.79 -16.93 -11.82
N GLU A 126 6.91 -16.23 -11.65
CA GLU A 126 8.23 -16.84 -11.57
C GLU A 126 8.70 -16.94 -10.12
N THR A 127 9.34 -18.06 -9.77
CA THR A 127 10.02 -18.19 -8.48
C THR A 127 11.29 -17.37 -8.50
N ASN A 128 11.34 -16.32 -7.70
CA ASN A 128 12.47 -15.42 -7.57
C ASN A 128 13.14 -15.56 -6.19
N ASP A 129 14.35 -14.99 -6.07
CA ASP A 129 15.12 -15.07 -4.83
C ASP A 129 14.40 -14.41 -3.64
N PHE A 130 13.70 -13.29 -3.86
CA PHE A 130 12.94 -12.65 -2.80
C PHE A 130 11.88 -13.58 -2.21
N ASP A 131 11.09 -14.25 -3.05
CA ASP A 131 10.06 -15.17 -2.61
C ASP A 131 10.64 -16.34 -1.82
N ARG A 132 11.73 -16.95 -2.30
CA ARG A 132 12.41 -18.04 -1.58
C ARG A 132 12.93 -17.59 -0.22
N LEU A 133 13.66 -16.47 -0.18
CA LEU A 133 14.27 -15.94 1.04
C LEU A 133 13.22 -15.49 2.07
N ARG A 134 12.14 -14.86 1.60
CA ARG A 134 10.97 -14.54 2.43
C ARG A 134 10.37 -15.80 3.03
N ASP A 135 10.13 -16.81 2.21
CA ASP A 135 9.41 -18.02 2.62
C ASP A 135 10.22 -18.81 3.65
N ASP A 136 11.54 -18.87 3.48
CA ASP A 136 12.47 -19.46 4.45
C ASP A 136 12.40 -18.74 5.81
N LEU A 137 12.42 -17.40 5.82
CA LEU A 137 12.35 -16.61 7.05
C LEU A 137 10.97 -16.70 7.73
N ILE A 138 9.88 -16.64 6.97
CA ILE A 138 8.52 -16.83 7.49
C ILE A 138 8.39 -18.23 8.10
N ALA A 139 8.88 -19.28 7.41
CA ALA A 139 8.84 -20.63 7.93
C ALA A 139 9.64 -20.80 9.23
N ALA A 140 10.82 -20.18 9.34
CA ALA A 140 11.61 -20.16 10.57
C ALA A 140 10.87 -19.44 11.71
N SER A 141 10.26 -18.28 11.42
CA SER A 141 9.52 -17.48 12.39
C SER A 141 8.26 -18.19 12.90
N THR A 142 7.52 -18.87 12.01
CA THR A 142 6.37 -19.71 12.35
C THR A 142 6.79 -20.89 13.22
N ALA A 143 7.87 -21.60 12.87
CA ALA A 143 8.37 -22.69 13.68
C ALA A 143 8.78 -22.25 15.09
N TYR A 144 9.32 -21.02 15.24
CA TYR A 144 9.56 -20.44 16.55
C TYR A 144 8.24 -20.17 17.29
N ALA A 145 7.32 -19.42 16.69
CA ALA A 145 6.06 -19.01 17.33
C ALA A 145 5.21 -20.19 17.80
N GLU A 146 5.23 -21.30 17.06
CA GLU A 146 4.46 -22.51 17.38
C GLU A 146 5.13 -23.43 18.42
N ARG A 147 6.44 -23.31 18.64
CA ARG A 147 7.23 -24.25 19.47
C ARG A 147 8.04 -23.59 20.57
N VAL A 148 7.84 -22.30 20.84
CA VAL A 148 8.59 -21.54 21.84
C VAL A 148 8.43 -22.08 23.27
N PHE A 149 7.38 -22.87 23.54
CA PHE A 149 7.13 -23.48 24.85
C PHE A 149 7.89 -24.79 25.09
N ASP A 150 8.58 -25.32 24.07
CA ASP A 150 9.37 -26.56 24.17
C ASP A 150 10.86 -26.27 24.51
N THR A 151 11.62 -27.32 24.83
CA THR A 151 13.08 -27.21 24.94
C THR A 151 13.69 -26.87 23.57
N GLY A 152 14.55 -25.85 23.48
CA GLY A 152 15.27 -25.51 22.24
C GLY A 152 15.02 -24.10 21.69
N VAL A 153 14.48 -23.17 22.49
CA VAL A 153 14.25 -21.77 22.09
C VAL A 153 15.46 -21.13 21.42
N GLU A 154 16.67 -21.30 21.98
CA GLU A 154 17.89 -20.73 21.40
C GLU A 154 18.24 -21.32 20.03
N MET A 155 17.96 -22.60 19.79
CA MET A 155 18.14 -23.21 18.47
C MET A 155 17.12 -22.65 17.45
N LEU A 156 15.90 -22.37 17.88
CA LEU A 156 14.88 -21.76 17.02
C LEU A 156 15.22 -20.30 16.70
N ARG A 157 15.75 -19.54 17.68
CA ARG A 157 16.29 -18.19 17.46
C ARG A 157 17.44 -18.20 16.46
N GLU A 158 18.38 -19.13 16.60
CA GLU A 158 19.49 -19.24 15.65
C GLU A 158 19.03 -19.63 14.24
N ARG A 159 17.99 -20.46 14.12
CA ARG A 159 17.37 -20.75 12.84
C ARG A 159 16.79 -19.49 12.19
N VAL A 160 16.14 -18.62 12.96
CA VAL A 160 15.60 -17.35 12.46
C VAL A 160 16.74 -16.44 12.01
N ARG A 161 17.80 -16.26 12.81
CA ARG A 161 19.00 -15.49 12.42
C ARG A 161 19.59 -15.99 11.10
N THR A 162 19.76 -17.31 10.99
CA THR A 162 20.29 -17.96 9.78
C THR A 162 19.44 -17.66 8.54
N ALA A 163 18.10 -17.66 8.66
CA ALA A 163 17.20 -17.33 7.56
C ALA A 163 17.07 -15.82 7.30
N HIS A 164 17.32 -14.98 8.32
CA HIS A 164 17.24 -13.52 8.23
C HIS A 164 18.39 -12.92 7.44
N ARG A 165 19.65 -13.32 7.73
CA ARG A 165 20.85 -12.71 7.11
C ARG A 165 20.76 -12.62 5.58
N PRO A 166 20.39 -13.68 4.83
CA PRO A 166 20.36 -13.60 3.37
C PRO A 166 19.28 -12.65 2.85
N LEU A 167 18.09 -12.63 3.50
CA LEU A 167 17.03 -11.71 3.11
C LEU A 167 17.39 -10.26 3.40
N GLN A 168 17.99 -9.97 4.57
CA GLN A 168 18.45 -8.63 4.90
C GLN A 168 19.49 -8.16 3.87
N ASN A 169 20.52 -8.97 3.61
CA ASN A 169 21.56 -8.66 2.64
C ASN A 169 20.99 -8.39 1.23
N TYR A 170 20.00 -9.19 0.81
CA TYR A 170 19.29 -8.99 -0.45
C TYR A 170 18.60 -7.63 -0.50
N LEU A 171 17.81 -7.29 0.54
CA LEU A 171 17.07 -6.03 0.59
C LEU A 171 17.98 -4.81 0.66
N THR A 172 19.01 -4.84 1.50
CA THR A 172 19.97 -3.73 1.62
C THR A 172 20.86 -3.60 0.38
N GLY A 173 21.09 -4.69 -0.35
CA GLY A 173 21.85 -4.67 -1.60
C GLY A 173 21.08 -4.03 -2.76
N LEU A 174 19.74 -3.96 -2.68
CA LEU A 174 18.87 -3.42 -3.72
C LEU A 174 18.49 -1.95 -3.50
N THR A 175 18.83 -1.36 -2.35
CA THR A 175 18.57 0.06 -2.10
C THR A 175 19.47 0.95 -2.95
N GLY A 176 18.88 1.92 -3.64
CA GLY A 176 19.60 2.89 -4.48
C GLY A 176 18.71 4.05 -4.91
N ALA A 177 19.25 4.96 -5.74
CA ALA A 177 18.52 6.15 -6.17
C ALA A 177 17.19 5.83 -6.90
N SER A 178 17.16 4.74 -7.67
CA SER A 178 15.96 4.30 -8.38
C SER A 178 14.87 3.80 -7.44
N SER A 179 15.21 2.94 -6.46
CA SER A 179 14.26 2.44 -5.45
C SER A 179 13.75 3.58 -4.58
N ALA A 180 14.64 4.47 -4.15
CA ALA A 180 14.29 5.63 -3.32
C ALA A 180 13.35 6.59 -4.07
N TRP A 181 13.67 6.92 -5.33
CA TRP A 181 12.80 7.77 -6.14
C TRP A 181 11.42 7.12 -6.34
N SER A 182 11.39 5.82 -6.65
CA SER A 182 10.14 5.10 -6.86
C SER A 182 9.29 5.05 -5.58
N ALA A 183 9.90 4.72 -4.44
CA ALA A 183 9.26 4.57 -3.13
C ALA A 183 8.73 5.91 -2.58
N HIS A 184 9.46 7.01 -2.78
CA HIS A 184 9.18 8.30 -2.13
C HIS A 184 8.61 9.38 -3.05
N ARG A 185 8.64 9.16 -4.38
CA ARG A 185 8.12 10.13 -5.37
C ARG A 185 7.06 9.50 -6.26
N ALA A 186 7.42 8.48 -7.04
CA ALA A 186 6.53 7.95 -8.07
C ALA A 186 5.28 7.30 -7.49
N PHE A 187 5.45 6.25 -6.67
CA PHE A 187 4.33 5.51 -6.12
C PHE A 187 3.47 6.32 -5.15
N PRO A 188 4.00 7.16 -4.22
CA PRO A 188 3.15 8.02 -3.39
C PRO A 188 2.29 8.98 -4.23
N ARG A 189 2.82 9.50 -5.34
CA ARG A 189 2.04 10.38 -6.23
C ARG A 189 0.96 9.61 -6.98
N LEU A 190 1.28 8.42 -7.48
CA LEU A 190 0.32 7.56 -8.16
C LEU A 190 -0.76 7.01 -7.22
N THR A 191 -0.39 6.62 -6.01
CA THR A 191 -1.29 5.99 -5.04
C THR A 191 -2.04 7.03 -4.21
N GLU A 192 -1.40 7.62 -3.21
CA GLU A 192 -2.03 8.54 -2.25
C GLU A 192 -2.70 9.74 -2.94
N ASN A 193 -1.99 10.39 -3.87
CA ASN A 193 -2.48 11.65 -4.45
C ASN A 193 -3.48 11.45 -5.61
N ILE A 194 -3.51 10.28 -6.24
CA ILE A 194 -4.35 9.99 -7.41
C ILE A 194 -5.28 8.82 -7.11
N THR A 195 -4.76 7.60 -6.99
CA THR A 195 -5.57 6.38 -6.83
C THR A 195 -6.44 6.41 -5.58
N PHE A 196 -5.86 6.57 -4.39
CA PHE A 196 -6.61 6.55 -3.14
C PHE A 196 -7.50 7.78 -3.02
N ARG A 197 -7.07 8.94 -3.53
CA ARG A 197 -7.92 10.12 -3.65
C ARG A 197 -9.19 9.86 -4.47
N ILE A 198 -9.07 9.15 -5.59
CA ILE A 198 -10.24 8.75 -6.42
C ILE A 198 -11.14 7.80 -5.62
N LEU A 199 -10.56 6.74 -5.05
CA LEU A 199 -11.32 5.69 -4.37
C LEU A 199 -11.95 6.16 -3.05
N ARG A 200 -11.36 7.15 -2.38
CA ARG A 200 -11.92 7.80 -1.18
C ARG A 200 -12.95 8.89 -1.51
N HIS A 201 -13.22 9.18 -2.77
CA HIS A 201 -14.13 10.27 -3.13
C HIS A 201 -15.60 9.82 -3.03
N ALA A 202 -16.44 10.59 -2.32
CA ALA A 202 -17.86 10.25 -2.07
C ALA A 202 -18.67 10.07 -3.36
N SER A 203 -18.41 10.89 -4.37
CA SER A 203 -18.97 10.74 -5.73
C SER A 203 -18.71 9.37 -6.34
N ILE A 204 -17.50 8.84 -6.20
CA ILE A 204 -17.14 7.52 -6.74
C ILE A 204 -17.88 6.43 -5.96
N ALA A 205 -17.89 6.50 -4.63
CA ALA A 205 -18.69 5.60 -3.81
C ALA A 205 -20.17 5.59 -4.22
N SER A 206 -20.75 6.77 -4.50
CA SER A 206 -22.14 6.89 -4.97
C SER A 206 -22.39 6.26 -6.34
N VAL A 207 -21.47 6.35 -7.30
CA VAL A 207 -21.60 5.71 -8.63
C VAL A 207 -21.71 4.21 -8.50
N PHE A 208 -20.94 3.63 -7.57
CA PHE A 208 -20.90 2.19 -7.33
C PHE A 208 -21.85 1.72 -6.22
N GLY A 209 -22.82 2.55 -5.81
CA GLY A 209 -23.86 2.16 -4.86
C GLY A 209 -23.35 1.90 -3.44
N VAL A 210 -22.22 2.49 -3.05
CA VAL A 210 -21.67 2.43 -1.69
C VAL A 210 -22.15 3.66 -0.92
N LEU A 211 -22.72 3.42 0.27
CA LEU A 211 -23.43 4.44 1.07
C LEU A 211 -22.52 5.58 1.52
N SER A 212 -21.25 5.29 1.79
CA SER A 212 -20.29 6.26 2.31
C SER A 212 -18.93 6.01 1.70
N ALA A 213 -18.18 7.10 1.53
CA ALA A 213 -16.79 7.01 1.11
C ALA A 213 -15.95 6.22 2.15
N PRO A 214 -14.89 5.52 1.70
CA PRO A 214 -13.85 5.05 2.59
C PRO A 214 -13.24 6.20 3.42
N SER A 215 -12.78 5.89 4.63
CA SER A 215 -12.05 6.81 5.49
C SER A 215 -10.73 7.29 4.87
N GLN A 216 -10.18 8.38 5.40
CA GLN A 216 -8.89 8.91 4.94
C GLN A 216 -7.72 7.97 5.24
N ASP A 217 -7.85 7.11 6.25
CA ASP A 217 -6.79 6.17 6.63
C ASP A 217 -6.83 4.88 5.80
N TRP A 218 -7.91 4.59 5.07
CA TRP A 218 -7.96 3.47 4.12
C TRP A 218 -6.98 3.73 2.95
N PRO A 219 -6.07 2.83 2.53
CA PRO A 219 -6.02 1.40 2.84
C PRO A 219 -5.00 1.02 3.93
N TYR A 220 -4.46 1.99 4.68
CA TYR A 220 -3.54 1.74 5.79
C TYR A 220 -4.28 1.20 7.03
N ALA A 221 -5.56 1.60 7.19
CA ALA A 221 -6.51 1.03 8.13
C ALA A 221 -7.58 0.20 7.41
N ALA A 222 -8.09 -0.82 8.11
CA ALA A 222 -9.23 -1.60 7.63
C ALA A 222 -10.50 -0.73 7.58
N ASP A 223 -11.22 -0.78 6.46
CA ASP A 223 -12.44 -0.02 6.25
C ASP A 223 -13.45 -0.84 5.44
N ALA A 224 -14.60 -1.16 6.05
CA ALA A 224 -15.63 -1.96 5.41
C ALA A 224 -16.25 -1.29 4.16
N ASN A 225 -16.29 0.05 4.11
CA ASN A 225 -16.73 0.78 2.92
C ASN A 225 -15.67 0.74 1.83
N GLY A 226 -14.38 0.81 2.20
CA GLY A 226 -13.25 0.55 1.31
C GLY A 226 -13.35 -0.82 0.63
N ASP A 227 -13.45 -1.88 1.44
CA ASP A 227 -13.56 -3.26 0.93
C ASP A 227 -14.80 -3.46 0.05
N LYS A 228 -15.94 -2.87 0.44
CA LYS A 228 -17.17 -2.91 -0.36
C LYS A 228 -17.01 -2.16 -1.68
N LEU A 229 -16.37 -0.99 -1.68
CA LEU A 229 -16.17 -0.21 -2.89
C LEU A 229 -15.30 -0.96 -3.90
N ILE A 230 -14.20 -1.54 -3.44
CA ILE A 230 -13.32 -2.36 -4.27
C ILE A 230 -14.10 -3.51 -4.92
N GLU A 231 -14.89 -4.26 -4.14
CA GLU A 231 -15.76 -5.31 -4.66
C GLU A 231 -16.73 -4.79 -5.72
N GLN A 232 -17.43 -3.68 -5.45
CA GLN A 232 -18.41 -3.14 -6.39
C GLN A 232 -17.75 -2.70 -7.70
N ILE A 233 -16.61 -2.02 -7.66
CA ILE A 233 -15.86 -1.62 -8.86
C ILE A 233 -15.41 -2.88 -9.63
N SER A 234 -14.85 -3.87 -8.94
CA SER A 234 -14.41 -5.13 -9.57
C SER A 234 -15.56 -5.87 -10.25
N LEU A 235 -16.74 -5.96 -9.62
CA LEU A 235 -17.94 -6.59 -10.21
C LEU A 235 -18.42 -5.87 -11.48
N HIS A 236 -18.25 -4.54 -11.55
CA HIS A 236 -18.62 -3.78 -12.75
C HIS A 236 -17.57 -3.90 -13.85
N ARG A 237 -16.29 -4.04 -13.50
CA ARG A 237 -15.18 -4.21 -14.44
C ARG A 237 -15.24 -5.57 -15.13
N ASP A 238 -15.27 -6.64 -14.34
CA ASP A 238 -14.97 -7.98 -14.81
C ASP A 238 -16.08 -8.95 -14.39
N LYS A 239 -17.04 -9.17 -15.30
CA LYS A 239 -18.05 -10.23 -15.12
C LYS A 239 -17.47 -11.64 -15.33
N GLU A 240 -16.28 -11.75 -15.95
CA GLU A 240 -15.76 -13.02 -16.46
C GLU A 240 -14.46 -13.50 -15.80
N THR A 241 -13.59 -12.61 -15.30
CA THR A 241 -12.23 -12.96 -14.83
C THR A 241 -12.08 -13.05 -13.31
N GLY A 242 -13.18 -12.92 -12.56
CA GLY A 242 -13.20 -13.06 -11.11
C GLY A 242 -13.03 -11.71 -10.39
N ALA A 243 -14.15 -11.17 -9.90
CA ALA A 243 -14.14 -9.93 -9.14
C ALA A 243 -13.39 -10.09 -7.79
N LEU A 244 -12.62 -9.08 -7.40
CA LEU A 244 -11.98 -9.05 -6.09
C LEU A 244 -13.06 -8.88 -5.00
N GLY A 245 -13.39 -9.97 -4.30
CA GLY A 245 -14.37 -9.94 -3.23
C GLY A 245 -13.90 -9.12 -2.02
N ARG A 246 -14.84 -8.71 -1.14
CA ARG A 246 -14.51 -7.92 0.07
C ARG A 246 -13.43 -8.56 0.94
N GLN A 247 -13.55 -9.87 1.17
CA GLN A 247 -12.58 -10.60 1.98
C GLN A 247 -11.19 -10.57 1.36
N ALA A 248 -11.11 -10.75 0.03
CA ALA A 248 -9.84 -10.68 -0.70
C ALA A 248 -9.24 -9.27 -0.64
N ALA A 249 -10.05 -8.22 -0.79
CA ALA A 249 -9.59 -6.83 -0.63
C ALA A 249 -9.04 -6.56 0.79
N SER A 250 -9.75 -6.98 1.82
CA SER A 250 -9.33 -6.84 3.22
C SER A 250 -8.04 -7.62 3.53
N ASN A 251 -7.95 -8.85 3.03
CA ASN A 251 -6.76 -9.69 3.17
C ASN A 251 -5.55 -9.08 2.45
N LEU A 252 -5.76 -8.48 1.27
CA LEU A 252 -4.70 -7.82 0.51
C LEU A 252 -4.14 -6.59 1.25
N GLN A 253 -5.00 -5.76 1.84
CA GLN A 253 -4.57 -4.63 2.67
C GLN A 253 -3.74 -5.10 3.87
N ARG A 254 -4.23 -6.13 4.56
CA ARG A 254 -3.52 -6.72 5.69
C ARG A 254 -2.17 -7.28 5.27
N LEU A 255 -2.10 -7.97 4.14
CA LEU A 255 -0.85 -8.49 3.59
C LEU A 255 0.13 -7.35 3.25
N ALA A 256 -0.36 -6.27 2.64
CA ALA A 256 0.42 -5.08 2.32
C ALA A 256 1.04 -4.47 3.58
N ALA A 257 0.23 -4.18 4.60
CA ALA A 257 0.68 -3.56 5.84
C ALA A 257 1.64 -4.47 6.63
N ARG A 258 1.27 -5.74 6.85
CA ARG A 258 2.11 -6.67 7.66
C ARG A 258 3.41 -7.03 6.95
N GLY A 259 3.40 -7.14 5.62
CA GLY A 259 4.64 -7.36 4.87
C GLY A 259 5.56 -6.15 4.87
N ALA A 260 5.04 -4.93 4.76
CA ALA A 260 5.85 -3.72 4.89
C ALA A 260 6.48 -3.58 6.29
N GLU A 261 5.69 -3.80 7.36
CA GLU A 261 6.20 -3.83 8.74
C GLU A 261 7.30 -4.89 8.93
N ALA A 262 7.09 -6.10 8.40
CA ALA A 262 8.06 -7.18 8.51
C ALA A 262 9.34 -6.87 7.73
N LEU A 263 9.26 -6.31 6.53
CA LEU A 263 10.44 -5.90 5.76
C LEU A 263 11.21 -4.78 6.44
N ALA A 264 10.52 -3.82 7.07
CA ALA A 264 11.18 -2.80 7.89
C ALA A 264 11.93 -3.43 9.07
N ALA A 265 11.31 -4.37 9.79
CA ALA A 265 11.95 -5.11 10.88
C ALA A 265 13.15 -5.95 10.41
N VAL A 266 13.07 -6.58 9.22
CA VAL A 266 14.20 -7.32 8.62
C VAL A 266 15.38 -6.39 8.37
N ILE A 267 15.14 -5.18 7.87
CA ILE A 267 16.20 -4.20 7.60
C ILE A 267 16.78 -3.65 8.91
N ASP A 268 15.94 -3.36 9.91
CA ASP A 268 16.35 -2.77 11.19
C ASP A 268 17.10 -3.75 12.11
N TYR A 269 16.78 -5.05 12.06
CA TYR A 269 17.43 -6.04 12.93
C TYR A 269 18.89 -6.26 12.53
N THR A 270 19.81 -5.88 13.42
CA THR A 270 21.24 -6.18 13.29
C THR A 270 21.69 -7.11 14.41
N GLU A 271 22.32 -8.22 14.04
CA GLU A 271 22.88 -9.16 15.02
C GLU A 271 24.04 -8.53 15.81
N ASN A 272 24.29 -9.06 17.02
CA ASN A 272 25.40 -8.68 17.89
C ASN A 272 25.31 -7.25 18.44
N SER A 273 24.12 -6.86 18.88
CA SER A 273 23.96 -5.70 19.75
C SER A 273 24.89 -5.83 20.98
N GLU A 274 25.49 -4.72 21.42
CA GLU A 274 26.41 -4.68 22.58
C GLU A 274 25.77 -5.27 23.85
N ASP A 275 24.44 -5.18 23.96
CA ASP A 275 23.64 -5.81 25.00
C ASP A 275 22.93 -7.07 24.45
N PRO A 276 23.23 -8.28 24.96
CA PRO A 276 22.53 -9.50 24.60
C PRO A 276 21.01 -9.45 24.83
N ALA A 277 20.53 -8.69 25.83
CA ALA A 277 19.11 -8.55 26.09
C ALA A 277 18.40 -7.76 24.97
N ASP A 278 19.06 -6.73 24.46
CA ASP A 278 18.55 -5.93 23.34
C ASP A 278 18.54 -6.71 22.01
N ASP A 279 19.53 -7.58 21.78
CA ASP A 279 19.54 -8.48 20.60
C ASP A 279 18.34 -9.43 20.64
N VAL A 280 18.11 -10.08 21.78
CA VAL A 280 16.99 -11.01 21.96
C VAL A 280 15.64 -10.29 21.79
N ALA A 281 15.47 -9.12 22.41
CA ALA A 281 14.26 -8.33 22.28
C ALA A 281 14.01 -7.90 20.82
N SER A 282 15.06 -7.50 20.10
CA SER A 282 14.96 -7.12 18.69
C SER A 282 14.60 -8.31 17.80
N LEU A 283 15.21 -9.47 18.07
CA LEU A 283 14.91 -10.70 17.36
C LEU A 283 13.46 -11.14 17.58
N ASP A 284 12.93 -11.02 18.80
CA ASP A 284 11.53 -11.35 19.09
C ASP A 284 10.56 -10.41 18.34
N VAL A 285 10.91 -9.13 18.15
CA VAL A 285 10.14 -8.17 17.30
C VAL A 285 10.17 -8.59 15.83
N LEU A 286 11.34 -8.97 15.31
CA LEU A 286 11.49 -9.49 13.94
C LEU A 286 10.61 -10.73 13.74
N ILE A 287 10.73 -11.72 14.63
CA ILE A 287 9.98 -12.97 14.57
C ILE A 287 8.47 -12.70 14.56
N THR A 288 8.00 -11.85 15.48
CA THR A 288 6.58 -11.51 15.58
C THR A 288 6.07 -10.87 14.28
N SER A 289 6.86 -9.97 13.70
CA SER A 289 6.51 -9.28 12.46
C SER A 289 6.42 -10.27 11.28
N CYS A 290 7.43 -11.12 11.09
CA CYS A 290 7.45 -12.15 10.05
C CYS A 290 6.35 -13.21 10.22
N TYR A 291 6.05 -13.61 11.47
CA TYR A 291 4.93 -14.51 11.75
C TYR A 291 3.59 -13.90 11.32
N THR A 292 3.33 -12.64 11.71
CA THR A 292 2.09 -11.96 11.33
C THR A 292 1.97 -11.72 9.82
N TRP A 293 3.10 -11.53 9.13
CA TRP A 293 3.16 -11.49 7.67
C TRP A 293 2.78 -12.84 7.04
N GLY A 294 3.35 -13.95 7.53
CA GLY A 294 3.01 -15.31 7.10
C GLY A 294 1.52 -15.62 7.29
N ALA A 295 0.96 -15.29 8.45
CA ALA A 295 -0.46 -15.46 8.73
C ALA A 295 -1.35 -14.66 7.78
N ALA A 296 -0.99 -13.40 7.49
CA ALA A 296 -1.72 -12.56 6.53
C ALA A 296 -1.67 -13.11 5.10
N ARG A 297 -0.54 -13.70 4.69
CA ARG A 297 -0.39 -14.32 3.37
C ARG A 297 -1.24 -15.58 3.24
N ASN A 298 -1.23 -16.45 4.24
CA ASN A 298 -2.03 -17.68 4.24
C ASN A 298 -3.54 -17.38 4.13
N ALA A 299 -4.00 -16.27 4.70
CA ALA A 299 -5.39 -15.84 4.59
C ALA A 299 -5.81 -15.46 3.16
N LEU A 300 -4.87 -15.16 2.25
CA LEU A 300 -5.18 -14.85 0.85
C LEU A 300 -5.26 -16.11 -0.04
N SER A 301 -4.63 -17.22 0.39
CA SER A 301 -4.59 -18.48 -0.37
C SER A 301 -5.75 -19.43 -0.05
N GLY A 302 -6.52 -19.17 1.00
CA GLY A 302 -7.70 -19.95 1.40
C GLY A 302 -8.99 -19.29 0.94
#